data_AF-A0A9P6UAK4-F1
#
_entry.id   AF-A0A9P6UAK4-F1
#
_cell.length_a   1.000
_cell.length_b   1.000
_cell.length_c   1.000
_cell.angle_alpha   90.00
_cell.angle_beta   90.00
_cell.angle_gamma   90.00
#
_symmetry.space_group_name_H-M   'P 1'
#
loop_
_entity.id
_entity.type
_entity.pdbx_description
1 polymer ?
#
loop_
_entity_poly.entity_id
_entity_poly.type
_entity_poly.pdbx_seq_one_letter_code
_entity_poly.pdbx_strand_id
1 'polypeptide(L)'
;MLSREHVSYAESIAYSTVSSGIETIAKTFSAATSIVNDQSTRQGLVTVFESHVEREGSAPSVHQLFNMAREACAVDADKDVITWLETLLTSTDKHRPDKRPGHGHQEPPTPETPTPKPVPKPDEEQQGGGGSGASQIFVTPAFFPSEQSFNNLLKTLDSAEETLEICVFTITDDALANAIRRASDRGVKVRIITDNDKAEDLGSDAVRLNRERNIEVRYDASPSHMHHKFAIVDKKLLVNGSYNWTKGARFDNRENLTLTNAPKAIHGFTEEFERMWSEFSC
;
A
#
# COMPACT_ATOMS: atom_id res chain seq x y z
N MET A 1 2.98 -0.16 31.00
CA MET A 1 4.39 -0.41 30.64
C MET A 1 4.62 -1.91 30.68
N LEU A 2 4.82 -2.54 29.52
CA LEU A 2 4.93 -4.01 29.39
C LEU A 2 6.26 -4.50 30.01
N SER A 3 6.21 -5.57 30.81
CA SER A 3 7.43 -6.18 31.37
C SER A 3 8.19 -6.95 30.29
N ARG A 4 9.52 -7.07 30.43
CA ARG A 4 10.37 -7.85 29.51
C ARG A 4 9.96 -9.32 29.39
N GLU A 5 9.34 -9.87 30.42
CA GLU A 5 8.86 -11.25 30.45
C GLU A 5 7.69 -11.46 29.46
N HIS A 6 6.79 -10.48 29.31
CA HIS A 6 5.66 -10.57 28.39
C HIS A 6 6.09 -10.57 26.91
N VAL A 7 7.17 -9.87 26.58
CA VAL A 7 7.73 -9.82 25.23
C VAL A 7 8.40 -11.15 24.87
N SER A 8 9.24 -11.67 25.77
CA SER A 8 9.94 -12.94 25.57
C SER A 8 9.00 -14.15 25.44
N TYR A 9 7.89 -14.15 26.18
CA TYR A 9 6.87 -15.19 26.07
C TYR A 9 6.18 -15.16 24.70
N ALA A 10 5.81 -13.97 24.21
CA ALA A 10 5.17 -13.80 22.90
C ALA A 10 6.09 -14.18 21.72
N GLU A 11 7.40 -13.90 21.83
CA GLU A 11 8.41 -14.30 20.84
C GLU A 11 8.54 -15.82 20.71
N SER A 12 8.46 -16.57 21.82
CA SER A 12 8.58 -18.04 21.80
C SER A 12 7.44 -18.76 21.07
N ILE A 13 6.30 -18.08 20.89
CA ILE A 13 5.03 -18.63 20.40
C ILE A 13 4.90 -18.55 18.88
N ALA A 14 5.49 -17.51 18.27
CA ALA A 14 5.50 -17.29 16.82
C ALA A 14 6.20 -18.41 16.01
N TYR A 15 6.91 -19.32 16.69
CA TYR A 15 7.73 -20.37 16.07
C TYR A 15 7.12 -21.79 16.08
N SER A 16 5.89 -21.98 16.58
CA SER A 16 5.28 -23.33 16.68
C SER A 16 4.31 -23.67 15.51
N THR A 17 4.21 -24.95 15.15
CA THR A 17 3.46 -25.49 14.00
C THR A 17 1.92 -25.34 14.09
N VAL A 18 1.23 -25.51 12.96
CA VAL A 18 -0.19 -25.10 12.73
C VAL A 18 -1.19 -25.51 13.83
N SER A 19 -1.15 -26.74 14.35
CA SER A 19 -2.06 -27.15 15.45
C SER A 19 -1.65 -26.61 16.83
N SER A 20 -0.35 -26.38 17.08
CA SER A 20 0.10 -25.72 18.30
C SER A 20 -0.10 -24.20 18.24
N GLY A 21 -0.09 -23.59 17.06
CA GLY A 21 -0.31 -22.15 16.89
C GLY A 21 -1.67 -21.65 17.38
N ILE A 22 -2.75 -22.39 17.10
CA ILE A 22 -4.13 -22.04 17.52
C ILE A 22 -4.24 -22.05 19.05
N GLU A 23 -3.81 -23.15 19.68
CA GLU A 23 -3.87 -23.31 21.13
C GLU A 23 -2.94 -22.32 21.85
N THR A 24 -1.83 -21.96 21.21
CA THR A 24 -0.79 -21.09 21.80
C THR A 24 -1.16 -19.61 21.67
N ILE A 25 -1.82 -19.18 20.58
CA ILE A 25 -2.33 -17.79 20.43
C ILE A 25 -3.53 -17.54 21.35
N ALA A 26 -4.44 -18.51 21.48
CA ALA A 26 -5.52 -18.44 22.47
C ALA A 26 -4.97 -18.37 23.91
N LYS A 27 -3.92 -19.14 24.22
CA LYS A 27 -3.18 -19.05 25.50
C LYS A 27 -2.45 -17.70 25.65
N THR A 28 -1.90 -17.10 24.59
CA THR A 28 -1.31 -15.75 24.61
C THR A 28 -2.33 -14.70 25.02
N PHE A 29 -3.50 -14.69 24.38
CA PHE A 29 -4.57 -13.74 24.71
C PHE A 29 -5.21 -14.02 26.08
N SER A 30 -5.27 -15.28 26.49
CA SER A 30 -5.75 -15.67 27.81
C SER A 30 -4.75 -15.34 28.94
N ALA A 31 -3.43 -15.44 28.69
CA ALA A 31 -2.37 -15.11 29.64
C ALA A 31 -2.05 -13.60 29.68
N ALA A 32 -2.41 -12.86 28.62
CA ALA A 32 -2.34 -11.40 28.55
C ALA A 32 -3.42 -10.68 29.38
N THR A 33 -3.84 -11.27 30.50
CA THR A 33 -4.78 -10.69 31.48
C THR A 33 -4.35 -9.31 32.02
N SER A 34 -3.08 -8.94 31.85
CA SER A 34 -2.53 -7.64 32.28
C SER A 34 -2.36 -6.62 31.14
N ILE A 35 -2.76 -6.94 29.91
CA ILE A 35 -2.51 -6.12 28.71
C ILE A 35 -3.83 -5.64 28.09
N VAL A 36 -4.84 -6.52 28.02
CA VAL A 36 -6.20 -6.18 27.61
C VAL A 36 -7.12 -6.44 28.80
N ASN A 37 -7.33 -5.43 29.63
CA ASN A 37 -8.11 -5.59 30.88
C ASN A 37 -9.59 -5.92 30.60
N ASP A 38 -10.11 -5.52 29.45
CA ASP A 38 -11.48 -5.79 29.06
C ASP A 38 -11.65 -7.22 28.49
N GLN A 39 -12.54 -7.99 29.13
CA GLN A 39 -12.81 -9.38 28.77
C GLN A 39 -13.54 -9.50 27.42
N SER A 40 -14.38 -8.52 27.06
CA SER A 40 -15.14 -8.55 25.80
C SER A 40 -14.23 -8.36 24.58
N THR A 41 -13.25 -7.47 24.72
CA THR A 41 -12.18 -7.21 23.75
C THR A 41 -11.34 -8.45 23.50
N ARG A 42 -10.94 -9.16 24.57
CA ARG A 42 -10.19 -10.43 24.45
C ARG A 42 -10.98 -11.51 23.71
N GLN A 43 -12.27 -11.65 24.04
CA GLN A 43 -13.11 -12.64 23.38
C GLN A 43 -13.32 -12.29 21.89
N GLY A 44 -13.48 -11.00 21.56
CA GLY A 44 -13.56 -10.52 20.18
C GLY A 44 -12.31 -10.87 19.35
N LEU A 45 -11.11 -10.64 19.90
CA LEU A 45 -9.85 -10.98 19.23
C LEU A 45 -9.71 -12.48 18.96
N VAL A 46 -10.09 -13.32 19.93
CA VAL A 46 -10.06 -14.78 19.77
C VAL A 46 -11.03 -15.22 18.68
N THR A 47 -12.26 -14.71 18.68
CA THR A 47 -13.27 -15.05 17.66
C THR A 47 -12.84 -14.65 16.25
N VAL A 48 -12.22 -13.48 16.08
CA VAL A 48 -11.72 -13.04 14.78
C VAL A 48 -10.57 -13.92 14.28
N PHE A 49 -9.68 -14.33 15.18
CA PHE A 49 -8.60 -15.26 14.87
C PHE A 49 -9.12 -16.65 14.46
N GLU A 50 -10.03 -17.22 15.25
CA GLU A 50 -10.63 -18.53 14.97
C GLU A 50 -11.36 -18.53 13.61
N SER A 51 -12.12 -17.48 13.33
CA SER A 51 -12.84 -17.32 12.05
C SER A 51 -11.89 -17.28 10.84
N HIS A 52 -10.71 -16.67 10.99
CA HIS A 52 -9.71 -16.65 9.92
C HIS A 52 -9.10 -18.03 9.68
N VAL A 53 -8.76 -18.75 10.75
CA VAL A 53 -8.18 -20.09 10.62
C VAL A 53 -9.17 -21.07 10.02
N GLU A 54 -10.45 -20.98 10.38
CA GLU A 54 -11.52 -21.77 9.77
C GLU A 54 -11.66 -21.49 8.27
N ARG A 55 -11.48 -20.23 7.85
CA ARG A 55 -11.60 -19.82 6.45
C ARG A 55 -10.38 -20.17 5.60
N GLU A 56 -9.18 -19.91 6.11
CA GLU A 56 -7.92 -19.97 5.35
C GLU A 56 -7.15 -21.28 5.57
N GLY A 57 -7.57 -22.12 6.52
CA GLY A 57 -6.91 -23.40 6.85
C GLY A 57 -5.48 -23.24 7.39
N SER A 58 -5.05 -22.02 7.70
CA SER A 58 -3.71 -21.70 8.16
C SER A 58 -3.73 -20.54 9.16
N ALA A 59 -2.69 -20.46 10.00
CA ALA A 59 -2.58 -19.38 10.98
C ALA A 59 -2.23 -18.05 10.28
N PRO A 60 -2.87 -16.93 10.66
CA PRO A 60 -2.52 -15.63 10.13
C PRO A 60 -1.08 -15.28 10.49
N SER A 61 -0.38 -14.62 9.56
CA SER A 61 0.90 -13.97 9.86
C SER A 61 0.72 -12.91 10.95
N VAL A 62 1.80 -12.54 11.63
CA VAL A 62 1.80 -11.49 12.67
C VAL A 62 1.19 -10.18 12.15
N HIS A 63 1.40 -9.87 10.87
CA HIS A 63 0.82 -8.69 10.23
C HIS A 63 -0.68 -8.81 9.95
N GLN A 64 -1.15 -10.00 9.56
CA GLN A 64 -2.60 -10.25 9.41
C GLN A 64 -3.29 -10.20 10.78
N LEU A 65 -2.69 -10.80 11.81
CA LEU A 65 -3.18 -10.77 13.18
C LEU A 65 -3.24 -9.33 13.72
N PHE A 66 -2.25 -8.49 13.38
CA PHE A 66 -2.22 -7.07 13.70
C PHE A 66 -3.43 -6.31 13.11
N ASN A 67 -3.69 -6.49 11.81
CA ASN A 67 -4.79 -5.79 11.14
C ASN A 67 -6.16 -6.25 11.66
N MET A 68 -6.33 -7.56 11.81
CA MET A 68 -7.53 -8.17 12.39
C MET A 68 -7.81 -7.68 13.82
N ALA A 69 -6.76 -7.55 14.63
CA ALA A 69 -6.91 -7.07 16.01
C ALA A 69 -7.32 -5.60 16.09
N ARG A 70 -6.78 -4.78 15.18
CA ARG A 70 -7.11 -3.35 15.05
C ARG A 70 -8.58 -3.12 14.67
N GLU A 71 -9.14 -4.00 13.83
CA GLU A 71 -10.51 -3.92 13.31
C GLU A 71 -11.56 -4.47 14.27
N ALA A 72 -11.27 -5.56 14.98
CA ALA A 72 -12.23 -6.22 15.89
C ALA A 72 -12.56 -5.39 17.14
N CYS A 73 -11.64 -4.52 17.57
CA CYS A 73 -11.66 -3.96 18.92
C CYS A 73 -11.84 -2.44 18.98
N ALA A 74 -12.11 -1.75 17.86
CA ALA A 74 -12.13 -0.28 17.84
C ALA A 74 -10.92 0.31 18.59
N VAL A 75 -9.71 -0.18 18.25
CA VAL A 75 -8.47 -0.04 19.03
C VAL A 75 -7.94 1.41 19.11
N ASP A 76 -8.69 2.38 18.58
CA ASP A 76 -8.41 3.81 18.82
C ASP A 76 -8.51 4.21 20.31
N ALA A 77 -9.00 3.32 21.20
CA ALA A 77 -9.20 3.61 22.62
C ALA A 77 -8.16 3.02 23.60
N ASP A 78 -7.31 2.03 23.22
CA ASP A 78 -6.38 1.38 24.17
C ASP A 78 -4.93 1.33 23.67
N LYS A 79 -4.14 2.29 24.16
CA LYS A 79 -2.73 2.51 23.84
C LYS A 79 -1.83 1.33 24.20
N ASP A 80 -2.20 0.53 25.22
CA ASP A 80 -1.38 -0.60 25.66
C ASP A 80 -1.48 -1.78 24.68
N VAL A 81 -2.64 -1.95 24.03
CA VAL A 81 -2.85 -2.96 22.97
C VAL A 81 -2.04 -2.63 21.71
N ILE A 82 -2.06 -1.36 21.30
CA ILE A 82 -1.25 -0.87 20.16
C ILE A 82 0.25 -1.08 20.44
N THR A 83 0.72 -0.66 21.61
CA THR A 83 2.14 -0.77 21.99
C THR A 83 2.60 -2.23 22.03
N TRP A 84 1.74 -3.15 22.51
CA TRP A 84 2.04 -4.57 22.52
C TRP A 84 2.14 -5.15 21.10
N LEU A 85 1.17 -4.83 20.25
CA LEU A 85 1.11 -5.27 18.86
C LEU A 85 2.31 -4.76 18.03
N GLU A 86 2.73 -3.51 18.22
CA GLU A 86 3.92 -2.93 17.58
C GLU A 86 5.23 -3.61 18.05
N THR A 87 5.31 -3.98 19.32
CA THR A 87 6.44 -4.71 19.89
C THR A 87 6.56 -6.12 19.28
N LEU A 88 5.42 -6.77 19.04
CA LEU A 88 5.37 -8.09 18.40
C LEU A 88 5.89 -8.02 16.95
N LEU A 89 5.45 -7.03 16.17
CA LEU A 89 5.92 -6.80 14.80
C LEU A 89 7.44 -6.58 14.74
N THR A 90 7.96 -5.69 15.58
CA THR A 90 9.40 -5.36 15.60
C THR A 90 10.30 -6.50 16.11
N SER A 91 9.79 -7.41 16.93
CA SER A 91 10.53 -8.59 17.40
C SER A 91 10.68 -9.69 16.33
N THR A 92 9.62 -9.90 15.54
CA THR A 92 9.56 -10.94 14.50
C THR A 92 10.41 -10.60 13.28
N ASP A 93 10.56 -9.31 12.95
CA ASP A 93 11.40 -8.84 11.84
C ASP A 93 12.91 -9.02 12.12
N LYS A 94 13.32 -9.04 13.39
CA LYS A 94 14.73 -9.22 13.80
C LYS A 94 15.24 -10.66 13.69
N HIS A 95 14.35 -11.65 13.53
CA HIS A 95 14.71 -13.07 13.58
C HIS A 95 14.39 -13.87 12.31
N ARG A 96 14.22 -13.20 11.15
CA ARG A 96 14.08 -13.88 9.87
C ARG A 96 15.43 -14.51 9.47
N PRO A 97 15.57 -15.86 9.37
CA PRO A 97 16.83 -16.45 8.98
C PRO A 97 17.07 -16.20 7.48
N ASP A 98 18.23 -15.64 7.17
CA ASP A 98 18.67 -15.31 5.82
C ASP A 98 18.88 -16.60 5.00
N LYS A 99 17.92 -16.94 4.13
CA LYS A 99 18.07 -18.07 3.20
C LYS A 99 18.78 -17.59 1.94
N ARG A 100 20.10 -17.46 2.00
CA ARG A 100 20.97 -17.46 0.81
C ARG A 100 22.07 -18.50 0.97
N PRO A 101 22.33 -19.38 -0.02
CA PRO A 101 23.45 -20.31 0.04
C PRO A 101 24.78 -19.54 -0.02
N GLY A 102 25.71 -19.90 0.87
CA GLY A 102 26.98 -19.20 1.06
C GLY A 102 27.93 -19.31 -0.13
N HIS A 103 28.40 -18.16 -0.60
CA HIS A 103 29.71 -18.03 -1.23
C HIS A 103 30.63 -17.31 -0.25
N GLY A 104 31.80 -17.91 0.00
CA GLY A 104 32.78 -17.41 0.97
C GLY A 104 33.18 -15.97 0.68
N HIS A 105 32.93 -15.09 1.65
CA HIS A 105 33.36 -13.71 1.61
C HIS A 105 34.83 -13.62 2.05
N GLN A 106 35.72 -13.31 1.10
CA GLN A 106 36.83 -12.41 1.41
C GLN A 106 36.25 -11.01 1.52
N GLU A 107 36.55 -10.29 2.60
CA GLU A 107 36.19 -8.87 2.74
C GLU A 107 36.86 -8.06 1.61
N PRO A 108 36.10 -7.35 0.77
CA PRO A 108 36.68 -6.38 -0.14
C PRO A 108 37.11 -5.13 0.66
N PRO A 109 38.21 -4.47 0.27
CA PRO A 109 38.69 -3.29 0.97
C PRO A 109 37.66 -2.14 0.93
N THR A 110 37.56 -1.43 2.05
CA THR A 110 36.74 -0.23 2.23
C THR A 110 36.97 0.79 1.11
N PRO A 111 35.93 1.25 0.39
CA PRO A 111 36.07 2.36 -0.54
C PRO A 111 36.23 3.66 0.26
N GLU A 112 37.24 4.46 -0.09
CA GLU A 112 37.38 5.82 0.41
C GLU A 112 36.18 6.67 0.00
N THR A 113 35.61 7.39 0.97
CA THR A 113 34.48 8.31 0.77
C THR A 113 34.87 9.44 -0.19
N PRO A 114 34.24 9.60 -1.36
CA PRO A 114 34.47 10.79 -2.18
C PRO A 114 33.82 11.99 -1.49
N THR A 115 34.56 13.08 -1.38
CA THR A 115 34.04 14.38 -0.95
C THR A 115 32.89 14.84 -1.85
N PRO A 116 31.82 15.46 -1.28
CA PRO A 116 30.68 15.90 -2.07
C PRO A 116 31.11 17.01 -3.04
N LYS A 117 30.93 16.77 -4.34
CA LYS A 117 31.03 17.82 -5.37
C LYS A 117 29.83 18.78 -5.23
N PRO A 118 30.01 20.09 -5.48
CA PRO A 118 28.91 21.06 -5.38
C PRO A 118 27.80 20.71 -6.38
N VAL A 119 26.56 20.72 -5.90
CA VAL A 119 25.35 20.64 -6.74
C VAL A 119 25.29 21.92 -7.60
N PRO A 120 25.13 21.84 -8.93
CA PRO A 120 24.91 23.03 -9.75
C PRO A 120 23.57 23.67 -9.36
N LYS A 121 23.56 25.01 -9.25
CA LYS A 121 22.31 25.75 -9.04
C LYS A 121 21.39 25.60 -10.26
N PRO A 122 20.06 25.69 -10.10
CA PRO A 122 19.15 25.65 -11.24
C PRO A 122 19.39 26.87 -12.14
N ASP A 123 19.56 26.64 -13.43
CA ASP A 123 19.66 27.70 -14.42
C ASP A 123 18.31 28.43 -14.55
N GLU A 124 18.36 29.77 -14.53
CA GLU A 124 17.22 30.64 -14.80
C GLU A 124 16.82 30.52 -16.27
N GLU A 125 15.62 30.00 -16.52
CA GLU A 125 15.08 29.83 -17.88
C GLU A 125 14.66 31.19 -18.46
N GLN A 126 15.41 31.68 -19.45
CA GLN A 126 15.05 32.85 -20.25
C GLN A 126 13.89 32.53 -21.18
N GLN A 127 12.84 33.34 -21.11
CA GLN A 127 11.71 33.31 -22.04
C GLN A 127 12.13 33.80 -23.45
N GLY A 128 11.80 33.02 -24.47
CA GLY A 128 11.93 33.44 -25.87
C GLY A 128 11.13 32.59 -26.86
N GLY A 129 10.02 33.16 -27.37
CA GLY A 129 9.69 33.14 -28.81
C GLY A 129 9.08 31.90 -29.46
N GLY A 130 7.73 31.89 -29.54
CA GLY A 130 6.93 31.57 -30.74
C GLY A 130 7.33 30.43 -31.68
N GLY A 131 6.68 29.28 -31.53
CA GLY A 131 6.60 28.23 -32.55
C GLY A 131 5.47 27.25 -32.23
N SER A 132 4.60 26.98 -33.21
CA SER A 132 3.51 25.98 -33.24
C SER A 132 3.71 24.83 -32.24
N GLY A 133 3.08 24.93 -31.06
CA GLY A 133 3.51 24.22 -29.86
C GLY A 133 3.05 22.76 -29.79
N ALA A 134 3.87 21.84 -30.29
CA ALA A 134 3.87 20.50 -29.73
C ALA A 134 4.39 20.62 -28.28
N SER A 135 3.62 20.17 -27.28
CA SER A 135 4.08 20.22 -25.89
C SER A 135 5.38 19.41 -25.78
N GLN A 136 6.40 20.00 -25.17
CA GLN A 136 7.65 19.28 -24.91
C GLN A 136 7.37 18.00 -24.12
N ILE A 137 7.95 16.87 -24.56
CA ILE A 137 7.82 15.61 -23.84
C ILE A 137 8.64 15.70 -22.56
N PHE A 138 8.06 15.28 -21.44
CA PHE A 138 8.71 15.19 -20.14
C PHE A 138 8.58 13.78 -19.54
N VAL A 139 9.55 13.45 -18.70
CA VAL A 139 9.55 12.26 -17.84
C VAL A 139 10.10 12.70 -16.49
N THR A 140 9.29 12.60 -15.44
CA THR A 140 9.65 13.06 -14.10
C THR A 140 9.51 11.91 -13.11
N PRO A 141 10.60 11.47 -12.47
CA PRO A 141 10.51 10.50 -11.39
C PRO A 141 10.02 11.17 -10.10
N ALA A 142 9.28 10.43 -9.30
CA ALA A 142 8.87 10.78 -7.96
C ALA A 142 9.17 9.60 -7.03
N PHE A 143 9.80 9.89 -5.89
CA PHE A 143 10.21 8.87 -4.91
C PHE A 143 9.49 9.10 -3.59
N PHE A 144 9.27 8.02 -2.84
CA PHE A 144 8.56 8.02 -1.56
C PHE A 144 9.38 7.33 -0.45
N PRO A 145 9.18 7.71 0.82
CA PRO A 145 8.27 8.74 1.31
C PRO A 145 8.75 10.16 0.95
N SER A 146 7.82 11.02 0.50
CA SER A 146 8.06 12.43 0.19
C SER A 146 6.74 13.17 0.08
N GLU A 147 6.54 14.18 0.92
CA GLU A 147 5.34 15.02 0.88
C GLU A 147 5.22 15.77 -0.46
N GLN A 148 6.34 16.23 -1.02
CA GLN A 148 6.36 16.89 -2.33
C GLN A 148 5.90 15.94 -3.44
N SER A 149 6.42 14.71 -3.46
CA SER A 149 6.03 13.69 -4.44
C SER A 149 4.54 13.35 -4.32
N PHE A 150 4.04 13.20 -3.10
CA PHE A 150 2.63 12.92 -2.84
C PHE A 150 1.71 14.08 -3.26
N ASN A 151 2.08 15.32 -2.93
CA ASN A 151 1.32 16.50 -3.35
C ASN A 151 1.32 16.67 -4.88
N ASN A 152 2.42 16.32 -5.56
CA ASN A 152 2.46 16.31 -7.02
C ASN A 152 1.55 15.24 -7.62
N LEU A 153 1.48 14.04 -7.01
CA LEU A 153 0.51 13.01 -7.38
C LEU A 153 -0.92 13.51 -7.25
N LEU A 154 -1.29 14.10 -6.09
CA LEU A 154 -2.62 14.68 -5.89
C LEU A 154 -2.96 15.75 -6.93
N LYS A 155 -2.04 16.69 -7.20
CA LYS A 155 -2.24 17.71 -8.23
C LYS A 155 -2.44 17.13 -9.62
N THR A 156 -1.76 16.03 -9.93
CA THR A 156 -1.90 15.33 -11.22
C THR A 156 -3.29 14.69 -11.35
N LEU A 157 -3.82 14.09 -10.29
CA LEU A 157 -5.19 13.55 -10.31
C LEU A 157 -6.23 14.68 -10.34
N ASP A 158 -5.98 15.77 -9.61
CA ASP A 158 -6.85 16.95 -9.60
C ASP A 158 -6.82 17.74 -10.92
N SER A 159 -5.84 17.51 -11.81
CA SER A 159 -5.79 18.15 -13.13
C SER A 159 -6.67 17.47 -14.19
N ALA A 160 -7.33 16.34 -13.86
CA ALA A 160 -8.22 15.66 -14.80
C ALA A 160 -9.43 16.54 -15.15
N GLU A 161 -9.73 16.66 -16.45
CA GLU A 161 -10.84 17.44 -17.01
C GLU A 161 -11.91 16.58 -17.70
N GLU A 162 -11.53 15.46 -18.33
CA GLU A 162 -12.42 14.61 -19.14
C GLU A 162 -12.46 13.18 -18.63
N THR A 163 -11.30 12.52 -18.49
CA THR A 163 -11.20 11.12 -18.09
C THR A 163 -10.12 10.88 -17.06
N LEU A 164 -10.38 9.93 -16.17
CA LEU A 164 -9.43 9.43 -15.21
C LEU A 164 -9.51 7.90 -15.15
N GLU A 165 -8.56 7.23 -15.79
CA GLU A 165 -8.42 5.78 -15.75
C GLU A 165 -7.38 5.38 -14.69
N ILE A 166 -7.75 4.50 -13.77
CA ILE A 166 -6.90 4.10 -12.64
C ILE A 166 -6.82 2.58 -12.59
N CYS A 167 -5.61 2.03 -12.58
CA CYS A 167 -5.39 0.60 -12.47
C CYS A 167 -4.38 0.33 -11.37
N VAL A 168 -4.88 -0.05 -10.19
CA VAL A 168 -4.08 -0.13 -8.96
C VAL A 168 -4.45 -1.35 -8.14
N PHE A 169 -3.43 -2.06 -7.68
CA PHE A 169 -3.59 -3.27 -6.88
C PHE A 169 -4.42 -3.06 -5.61
N THR A 170 -4.32 -1.90 -4.94
CA THR A 170 -5.09 -1.61 -3.72
C THR A 170 -5.24 -0.10 -3.53
N ILE A 171 -6.36 0.33 -2.94
CA ILE A 171 -6.70 1.74 -2.66
C ILE A 171 -7.21 1.84 -1.22
N THR A 172 -6.41 2.41 -0.32
CA THR A 172 -6.75 2.61 1.10
C THR A 172 -6.29 3.97 1.66
N ASP A 173 -5.62 4.81 0.86
CA ASP A 173 -5.29 6.19 1.27
C ASP A 173 -6.45 7.14 0.96
N ASP A 174 -7.13 7.58 2.01
CA ASP A 174 -8.27 8.51 1.95
C ASP A 174 -8.00 9.77 1.13
N ALA A 175 -6.77 10.29 1.12
CA ALA A 175 -6.45 11.49 0.37
C ALA A 175 -6.47 11.25 -1.15
N LEU A 176 -6.03 10.07 -1.59
CA LEU A 176 -6.13 9.66 -2.99
C LEU A 176 -7.58 9.35 -3.37
N ALA A 177 -8.33 8.62 -2.52
CA ALA A 177 -9.74 8.36 -2.76
C ALA A 177 -10.57 9.66 -2.84
N ASN A 178 -10.24 10.65 -2.01
CA ASN A 178 -10.87 11.97 -2.06
C ASN A 178 -10.48 12.77 -3.32
N ALA A 179 -9.26 12.61 -3.86
CA ALA A 179 -8.88 13.22 -5.14
C ALA A 179 -9.69 12.64 -6.30
N ILE A 180 -9.89 11.31 -6.30
CA ILE A 180 -10.75 10.63 -7.27
C ILE A 180 -12.19 11.18 -7.20
N ARG A 181 -12.74 11.29 -5.99
CA ARG A 181 -14.08 11.87 -5.78
C ARG A 181 -14.17 13.30 -6.29
N ARG A 182 -13.18 14.15 -5.98
CA ARG A 182 -13.14 15.52 -6.50
C ARG A 182 -13.13 15.56 -8.03
N ALA A 183 -12.45 14.62 -8.70
CA ALA A 183 -12.50 14.54 -10.16
C ALA A 183 -13.90 14.20 -10.66
N SER A 184 -14.54 13.18 -10.08
CA SER A 184 -15.93 12.83 -10.39
C SER A 184 -16.90 13.99 -10.14
N ASP A 185 -16.75 14.73 -9.04
CA ASP A 185 -17.59 15.89 -8.68
C ASP A 185 -17.48 17.01 -9.73
N ARG A 186 -16.32 17.14 -10.42
CA ARG A 186 -16.13 18.06 -11.55
C ARG A 186 -16.73 17.55 -12.87
N GLY A 187 -17.29 16.34 -12.89
CA GLY A 187 -17.88 15.71 -14.08
C GLY A 187 -16.91 14.82 -14.87
N VAL A 188 -15.69 14.57 -14.36
CA VAL A 188 -14.72 13.67 -14.99
C VAL A 188 -15.25 12.25 -14.97
N LYS A 189 -15.13 11.53 -16.08
CA LYS A 189 -15.46 10.10 -16.14
C LYS A 189 -14.32 9.30 -15.53
N VAL A 190 -14.56 8.68 -14.38
CA VAL A 190 -13.57 7.87 -13.66
C VAL A 190 -13.83 6.38 -13.92
N ARG A 191 -12.78 5.66 -14.27
CA ARG A 191 -12.79 4.20 -14.42
C ARG A 191 -11.66 3.59 -13.60
N ILE A 192 -11.98 2.62 -12.75
CA ILE A 192 -11.01 2.01 -11.84
C ILE A 192 -10.98 0.51 -12.07
N ILE A 193 -9.79 -0.06 -12.27
CA ILE A 193 -9.53 -1.49 -12.18
C ILE A 193 -8.73 -1.73 -10.90
N THR A 194 -9.19 -2.67 -10.08
CA THR A 194 -8.47 -3.08 -8.88
C THR A 194 -8.51 -4.60 -8.72
N ASP A 195 -7.66 -5.14 -7.85
CA ASP A 195 -7.62 -6.57 -7.55
C ASP A 195 -8.85 -6.96 -6.70
N ASN A 196 -9.44 -8.12 -6.99
CA ASN A 196 -10.62 -8.64 -6.30
C ASN A 196 -10.35 -8.89 -4.82
N ASP A 197 -9.29 -9.61 -4.48
CA ASP A 197 -8.96 -9.94 -3.10
C ASP A 197 -8.67 -8.65 -2.31
N LYS A 198 -7.97 -7.69 -2.94
CA LYS A 198 -7.65 -6.38 -2.33
C LYS A 198 -8.80 -5.39 -2.29
N ALA A 199 -9.84 -5.60 -3.09
CA ALA A 199 -11.08 -4.84 -2.95
C ALA A 199 -11.85 -5.22 -1.68
N GLU A 200 -11.64 -6.43 -1.17
CA GLU A 200 -12.29 -6.96 0.04
C GLU A 200 -11.49 -6.68 1.33
N ASP A 201 -10.22 -6.24 1.21
CA ASP A 201 -9.42 -5.82 2.35
C ASP A 201 -10.12 -4.69 3.13
N LEU A 202 -10.06 -4.77 4.46
CA LEU A 202 -10.67 -3.77 5.33
C LEU A 202 -10.00 -2.40 5.14
N GLY A 203 -10.84 -1.37 4.95
CA GLY A 203 -10.39 -0.02 4.59
C GLY A 203 -10.18 0.19 3.09
N SER A 204 -10.44 -0.80 2.24
CA SER A 204 -10.46 -0.61 0.80
C SER A 204 -11.55 0.36 0.38
N ASP A 205 -11.16 1.34 -0.42
CA ASP A 205 -12.07 2.37 -0.93
C ASP A 205 -12.79 1.96 -2.21
N ALA A 206 -12.48 0.80 -2.77
CA ALA A 206 -13.01 0.38 -4.06
C ALA A 206 -14.54 0.34 -4.10
N VAL A 207 -15.17 -0.33 -3.12
CA VAL A 207 -16.64 -0.42 -3.01
C VAL A 207 -17.27 0.96 -2.75
N ARG A 208 -16.62 1.80 -1.94
CA ARG A 208 -17.10 3.15 -1.63
C ARG A 208 -17.07 4.04 -2.88
N LEU A 209 -15.98 4.01 -3.63
CA LEU A 209 -15.81 4.75 -4.88
C LEU A 209 -16.82 4.29 -5.94
N ASN A 210 -17.11 2.99 -6.05
CA ASN A 210 -18.08 2.46 -7.02
C ASN A 210 -19.53 2.93 -6.78
N ARG A 211 -19.83 3.51 -5.62
CA ARG A 211 -21.15 4.07 -5.31
C ARG A 211 -21.29 5.54 -5.71
N GLU A 212 -20.18 6.20 -6.03
CA GLU A 212 -20.18 7.60 -6.46
C GLU A 212 -20.66 7.72 -7.90
N ARG A 213 -21.25 8.86 -8.26
CA ARG A 213 -21.62 9.13 -9.65
C ARG A 213 -20.35 9.20 -10.50
N ASN A 214 -20.44 8.91 -11.80
CA ASN A 214 -19.32 9.00 -12.74
C ASN A 214 -18.07 8.17 -12.40
N ILE A 215 -18.14 7.29 -11.40
CA ILE A 215 -17.09 6.32 -11.08
C ILE A 215 -17.64 4.93 -11.39
N GLU A 216 -16.91 4.18 -12.20
CA GLU A 216 -17.12 2.75 -12.39
C GLU A 216 -15.88 2.00 -11.92
N VAL A 217 -16.07 0.98 -11.08
CA VAL A 217 -15.01 0.11 -10.59
C VAL A 217 -15.23 -1.30 -11.13
N ARG A 218 -14.18 -1.87 -11.73
CA ARG A 218 -14.11 -3.28 -12.12
C ARG A 218 -13.02 -3.98 -11.32
N TYR A 219 -13.25 -5.25 -11.07
CA TYR A 219 -12.38 -6.09 -10.26
C TYR A 219 -11.75 -7.15 -11.16
N ASP A 220 -10.51 -7.50 -10.87
CA ASP A 220 -9.93 -8.73 -11.44
C ASP A 220 -10.89 -9.92 -11.21
N ALA A 221 -10.95 -10.84 -12.15
CA ALA A 221 -11.75 -12.07 -12.06
C ALA A 221 -10.87 -13.33 -12.01
N SER A 222 -9.55 -13.16 -12.04
CA SER A 222 -8.58 -14.24 -12.05
C SER A 222 -8.20 -14.67 -10.62
N PRO A 223 -7.68 -15.90 -10.43
CA PRO A 223 -7.09 -16.33 -9.15
C PRO A 223 -5.67 -15.77 -8.94
N SER A 224 -5.17 -14.94 -9.86
CA SER A 224 -3.87 -14.27 -9.78
C SER A 224 -4.10 -12.78 -9.52
N HIS A 225 -3.04 -12.05 -9.15
CA HIS A 225 -3.19 -10.65 -8.80
C HIS A 225 -3.11 -9.70 -9.99
N MET A 226 -4.08 -8.79 -10.09
CA MET A 226 -3.92 -7.56 -10.87
C MET A 226 -2.97 -6.62 -10.13
N HIS A 227 -1.67 -6.74 -10.42
CA HIS A 227 -0.64 -6.07 -9.63
C HIS A 227 -0.12 -4.75 -10.23
N HIS A 228 -0.84 -4.16 -11.19
CA HIS A 228 -0.48 -2.85 -11.73
C HIS A 228 -0.67 -1.72 -10.71
N LYS A 229 0.06 -0.61 -10.90
CA LYS A 229 -0.14 0.67 -10.20
C LYS A 229 0.10 1.83 -11.17
N PHE A 230 -0.90 2.15 -11.98
CA PHE A 230 -0.86 3.28 -12.88
C PHE A 230 -2.17 4.05 -12.93
N ALA A 231 -2.10 5.30 -13.39
CA ALA A 231 -3.24 6.12 -13.73
C ALA A 231 -2.98 6.89 -15.03
N ILE A 232 -4.02 7.09 -15.81
CA ILE A 232 -4.01 7.87 -17.05
C ILE A 232 -4.99 9.01 -16.88
N VAL A 233 -4.50 10.25 -17.08
CA VAL A 233 -5.29 11.47 -16.98
C VAL A 233 -5.52 12.03 -18.38
N ASP A 234 -6.79 12.16 -18.76
CA ASP A 234 -7.26 12.72 -20.04
C ASP A 234 -6.59 12.12 -21.29
N LYS A 235 -6.09 10.88 -21.19
CA LYS A 235 -5.26 10.22 -22.23
C LYS A 235 -4.05 11.07 -22.67
N LYS A 236 -3.57 11.96 -21.79
CA LYS A 236 -2.48 12.92 -22.04
C LYS A 236 -1.34 12.81 -21.04
N LEU A 237 -1.60 12.24 -19.86
CA LEU A 237 -0.61 12.04 -18.82
C LEU A 237 -0.70 10.61 -18.29
N LEU A 238 0.46 10.02 -18.05
CA LEU A 238 0.61 8.73 -17.41
C LEU A 238 1.36 8.90 -16.09
N VAL A 239 0.81 8.28 -15.04
CA VAL A 239 1.48 8.04 -13.76
C VAL A 239 1.65 6.53 -13.62
N ASN A 240 2.87 6.02 -13.44
CA ASN A 240 3.11 4.58 -13.31
C ASN A 240 4.30 4.29 -12.39
N GLY A 241 4.25 3.22 -11.59
CA GLY A 241 5.40 2.77 -10.81
C GLY A 241 5.07 1.63 -9.85
N SER A 242 5.81 1.56 -8.75
CA SER A 242 5.63 0.52 -7.71
C SER A 242 4.58 0.89 -6.66
N TYR A 243 4.25 2.17 -6.57
CA TYR A 243 3.46 2.79 -5.50
C TYR A 243 2.02 2.27 -5.41
N ASN A 244 1.74 1.43 -4.41
CA ASN A 244 0.36 1.10 -4.02
C ASN A 244 -0.34 2.33 -3.42
N TRP A 245 -1.66 2.47 -3.58
CA TRP A 245 -2.38 3.67 -3.13
C TRP A 245 -2.80 3.54 -1.67
N THR A 246 -1.81 3.41 -0.79
CA THR A 246 -1.98 3.14 0.65
C THR A 246 -1.15 4.11 1.51
N LYS A 247 -1.55 4.28 2.78
CA LYS A 247 -0.78 5.07 3.74
C LYS A 247 0.63 4.51 3.96
N GLY A 248 0.80 3.19 3.93
CA GLY A 248 2.12 2.56 4.03
C GLY A 248 3.05 2.92 2.87
N ALA A 249 2.54 2.94 1.63
CA ALA A 249 3.30 3.41 0.47
C ALA A 249 3.68 4.89 0.58
N ARG A 250 2.77 5.71 1.14
CA ARG A 250 2.98 7.15 1.36
C ARG A 250 4.05 7.45 2.40
N PHE A 251 3.99 6.81 3.56
CA PHE A 251 4.77 7.22 4.74
C PHE A 251 5.96 6.32 5.05
N ASP A 252 5.92 5.05 4.67
CA ASP A 252 6.85 4.04 5.18
C ASP A 252 7.70 3.39 4.08
N ASN A 253 7.06 2.89 3.01
CA ASN A 253 7.73 2.11 1.99
C ASN A 253 8.63 2.98 1.09
N ARG A 254 9.68 2.36 0.57
CA ARG A 254 10.51 2.93 -0.50
C ARG A 254 9.86 2.60 -1.84
N GLU A 255 9.16 3.58 -2.39
CA GLU A 255 8.38 3.43 -3.62
C GLU A 255 8.80 4.47 -4.66
N ASN A 256 8.39 4.25 -5.92
CA ASN A 256 8.59 5.20 -7.00
C ASN A 256 7.35 5.31 -7.88
N LEU A 257 7.23 6.47 -8.52
CA LEU A 257 6.35 6.75 -9.64
C LEU A 257 7.14 7.47 -10.74
N THR A 258 6.71 7.31 -11.97
CA THR A 258 7.14 8.07 -13.13
C THR A 258 5.93 8.78 -13.72
N LEU A 259 6.02 10.10 -13.86
CA LEU A 259 5.02 10.94 -14.50
C LEU A 259 5.53 11.32 -15.89
N THR A 260 4.70 11.16 -16.93
CA THR A 260 5.10 11.49 -18.30
C THR A 260 3.92 11.84 -19.20
N ASN A 261 4.16 12.72 -20.17
CA ASN A 261 3.27 12.97 -21.31
C ASN A 261 3.73 12.24 -22.60
N ALA A 262 4.62 11.26 -22.50
CA ALA A 262 5.17 10.55 -23.66
C ALA A 262 4.06 9.76 -24.39
N PRO A 263 3.69 10.12 -25.65
CA PRO A 263 2.50 9.57 -26.29
C PRO A 263 2.53 8.05 -26.47
N LYS A 264 3.72 7.49 -26.75
CA LYS A 264 3.90 6.04 -26.93
C LYS A 264 3.61 5.26 -25.63
N ALA A 265 4.01 5.79 -24.48
CA ALA A 265 3.76 5.16 -23.20
C ALA A 265 2.26 5.24 -22.87
N ILE A 266 1.67 6.43 -22.98
CA ILE A 266 0.24 6.63 -22.71
C ILE A 266 -0.61 5.71 -23.59
N HIS A 267 -0.29 5.59 -24.87
CA HIS A 267 -1.01 4.71 -25.79
C HIS A 267 -0.96 3.25 -25.32
N GLY A 268 0.22 2.70 -25.05
CA GLY A 268 0.35 1.31 -24.61
C GLY A 268 -0.35 1.01 -23.27
N PHE A 269 -0.27 1.92 -22.30
CA PHE A 269 -1.01 1.79 -21.04
C PHE A 269 -2.53 1.94 -21.22
N THR A 270 -2.97 2.78 -22.15
CA THR A 270 -4.39 2.90 -22.50
C THR A 270 -4.90 1.61 -23.13
N GLU A 271 -4.16 1.02 -24.07
CA GLU A 271 -4.55 -0.25 -24.69
C GLU A 271 -4.68 -1.38 -23.66
N GLU A 272 -3.70 -1.49 -22.75
CA GLU A 272 -3.76 -2.50 -21.69
C GLU A 272 -4.92 -2.25 -20.71
N PHE A 273 -5.18 -0.98 -20.36
CA PHE A 273 -6.34 -0.62 -19.55
C PHE A 273 -7.65 -1.04 -20.23
N GLU A 274 -7.85 -0.70 -21.51
CA GLU A 274 -9.08 -1.05 -22.24
C GLU A 274 -9.24 -2.56 -22.45
N ARG A 275 -8.12 -3.28 -22.62
CA ARG A 275 -8.11 -4.75 -22.70
C ARG A 275 -8.63 -5.36 -21.40
N MET A 276 -8.02 -5.02 -20.26
CA MET A 276 -8.47 -5.49 -18.95
C MET A 276 -9.88 -5.01 -18.62
N TRP A 277 -10.21 -3.76 -18.97
CA TRP A 277 -11.53 -3.20 -18.77
C TRP A 277 -12.59 -4.06 -19.44
N SER A 278 -12.37 -4.45 -20.71
CA SER A 278 -13.29 -5.30 -21.45
C SER A 278 -13.38 -6.72 -20.88
N GLU A 279 -12.25 -7.27 -20.42
CA GLU A 279 -12.15 -8.61 -19.82
C GLU A 279 -12.91 -8.70 -18.49
N PHE A 280 -12.75 -7.73 -17.61
CA PHE A 280 -13.35 -7.69 -16.27
C PHE A 280 -14.79 -7.16 -16.26
N SER A 281 -15.55 -7.41 -17.33
CA SER A 281 -16.93 -6.96 -17.45
C SER A 281 -17.85 -7.64 -16.43
N CYS A 282 -18.70 -6.81 -15.82
CA CYS A 282 -19.63 -7.16 -14.74
C CYS A 282 -20.62 -8.28 -15.09
#